data_AF-A0A8T3CX97-F1
#
_entry.id   AF-A0A8T3CX97-F1
#
_cell.length_a   1.000
_cell.length_b   1.000
_cell.length_c   1.000
_cell.angle_alpha   90.00
_cell.angle_beta   90.00
_cell.angle_gamma   90.00
#
_symmetry.space_group_name_H-M   'P 1'
#
loop_
_entity.id
_entity.type
_entity.pdbx_description
1 polymer ?
#
loop_
_entity_poly.entity_id
_entity_poly.type
_entity_poly.pdbx_seq_one_letter_code
_entity_poly.pdbx_strand_id
1 'polypeptide(L)'
;MLTAQSLSLVERSLNFCLRYSFFSLLRPGSVVATVQNVFRRSSNAMQESTSAAITEAIQACGNNCGLLQGAQFNGVLTNLCSQDPGPCDKKTTECEFRADGVATCSCRPGYVSSLFSNRSCAACPSGEKEEEGKCVACPFGYAGFNCNDSALLAVVVISCVLGGLLVILLLAFIIYCCCRGLTMSPGRT
;
A
#
# COMPACT_ATOMS: atom_id res chain seq x y z
N MET A 1 8.36 20.47 41.01
CA MET A 1 8.17 21.15 39.72
C MET A 1 7.90 20.09 38.68
N LEU A 2 6.80 20.26 37.93
CA LEU A 2 6.40 19.45 36.78
C LEU A 2 7.60 19.27 35.83
N THR A 3 7.76 18.13 35.17
CA THR A 3 7.03 17.89 33.91
C THR A 3 6.51 16.46 33.79
N ALA A 4 5.19 16.32 33.89
CA ALA A 4 4.40 15.10 33.62
C ALA A 4 4.09 14.89 32.12
N GLN A 5 4.91 15.44 31.21
CA GLN A 5 4.67 15.38 29.75
C GLN A 5 5.55 14.37 29.01
N SER A 6 6.53 13.74 29.66
CA SER A 6 7.41 12.75 29.02
C SER A 6 6.98 11.29 29.21
N LEU A 7 6.07 11.00 30.15
CA LEU A 7 5.62 9.61 30.40
C LEU A 7 4.55 9.12 29.40
N SER A 8 3.76 9.99 28.77
CA SER A 8 2.65 9.56 27.89
C SER A 8 3.07 9.18 26.46
N LEU A 9 4.29 9.53 26.05
CA LEU A 9 4.80 9.20 24.71
C LEU A 9 5.53 7.84 24.64
N VAL A 10 6.05 7.33 25.77
CA VAL A 10 6.72 6.02 25.83
C VAL A 10 5.71 4.87 26.03
N GLU A 11 4.59 5.09 26.74
CA GLU A 11 3.58 4.04 26.93
C GLU A 11 2.76 3.71 25.66
N ARG A 12 2.69 4.60 24.67
CA ARG A 12 1.95 4.35 23.42
C ARG A 12 2.73 3.52 22.39
N SER A 13 4.06 3.56 22.40
CA SER A 13 4.91 2.77 21.49
C SER A 13 5.16 1.35 21.99
N LEU A 14 5.09 1.09 23.30
CA LEU A 14 5.24 -0.26 23.84
C LEU A 14 4.01 -1.17 23.63
N ASN A 15 2.81 -0.60 23.47
CA ASN A 15 1.58 -1.39 23.27
C ASN A 15 1.44 -2.01 21.87
N PHE A 16 2.27 -1.62 20.89
CA PHE A 16 2.17 -2.14 19.52
C PHE A 16 3.27 -3.16 19.16
N CYS A 17 4.37 -3.24 19.93
CA CYS A 17 5.51 -4.10 19.59
C CYS A 17 5.61 -5.39 20.41
N LEU A 18 4.72 -5.63 21.38
CA LEU A 18 4.75 -6.81 22.27
C LEU A 18 3.51 -7.70 22.12
N ARG A 19 3.05 -7.95 20.90
CA ARG A 19 2.19 -9.10 20.61
C ARG A 19 2.94 -10.06 19.70
N TYR A 20 3.90 -10.78 20.29
CA TYR A 20 4.09 -12.23 20.15
C TYR A 20 5.48 -12.61 20.70
N SER A 21 5.55 -13.01 21.97
CA SER A 21 6.70 -13.75 22.50
C SER A 21 6.34 -15.23 22.40
N PHE A 22 6.78 -15.90 21.33
CA PHE A 22 6.66 -17.36 21.25
C PHE A 22 7.73 -17.96 22.18
N PHE A 23 7.32 -18.47 23.34
CA PHE A 23 8.21 -19.18 24.26
C PHE A 23 8.21 -20.66 23.87
N SER A 24 9.24 -21.11 23.15
CA SER A 24 9.53 -22.54 23.05
C SER A 24 10.22 -22.96 24.35
N LEU A 25 9.55 -23.78 25.16
CA LEU A 25 10.15 -24.44 26.31
C LEU A 25 10.98 -25.63 25.78
N LEU A 26 12.28 -25.41 25.56
CA LEU A 26 13.18 -26.49 25.17
C LEU A 26 13.62 -27.28 26.42
N ARG A 27 13.54 -28.61 26.35
CA ARG A 27 14.11 -29.52 27.34
C ARG A 27 15.64 -29.31 27.44
N PRO A 28 16.28 -29.66 28.57
CA PRO A 28 17.73 -29.56 28.69
C PRO A 28 18.38 -30.49 27.65
N GLY A 29 19.18 -29.93 26.74
CA GLY A 29 20.03 -30.69 25.81
C GLY A 29 19.67 -30.61 24.33
N SER A 30 18.60 -29.92 23.92
CA SER A 30 18.30 -29.69 22.50
C SER A 30 18.32 -28.19 22.20
N VAL A 31 19.16 -27.78 21.24
CA VAL A 31 19.29 -26.39 20.78
C VAL A 31 18.73 -26.31 19.37
N VAL A 32 17.68 -25.51 19.17
CA VAL A 32 17.19 -25.18 17.82
C VAL A 32 17.84 -23.87 17.40
N ALA A 33 18.69 -23.94 16.37
CA ALA A 33 19.33 -22.78 15.77
C ALA A 33 18.71 -22.49 14.40
N THR A 34 18.18 -21.29 14.21
CA THR A 34 17.67 -20.83 12.91
C THR A 34 18.78 -20.11 12.16
N VAL A 35 19.15 -20.62 10.99
CA VAL A 35 20.16 -20.00 10.12
C VAL A 35 19.47 -19.48 8.86
N GLN A 36 19.70 -18.20 8.54
CA GLN A 36 19.20 -17.59 7.31
C GLN A 36 20.34 -17.41 6.31
N ASN A 37 20.32 -18.20 5.24
CA ASN A 37 21.27 -18.06 4.15
C ASN A 37 20.73 -17.07 3.12
N VAL A 38 21.40 -15.92 2.97
CA VAL A 38 21.04 -14.88 2.01
C VAL A 38 21.99 -14.94 0.83
N PHE A 39 21.46 -15.25 -0.35
CA PHE A 39 22.24 -15.34 -1.59
C PHE A 39 22.14 -14.03 -2.39
N ARG A 40 23.19 -13.73 -3.16
CA ARG A 40 23.12 -12.66 -4.15
C ARG A 40 22.38 -13.16 -5.38
N ARG A 41 21.63 -12.28 -6.05
CA ARG A 41 20.93 -12.62 -7.31
C ARG A 41 21.84 -13.18 -8.41
N SER A 42 23.16 -12.89 -8.36
CA SER A 42 24.14 -13.34 -9.35
C SER A 42 24.89 -14.62 -8.96
N SER A 43 24.67 -15.18 -7.76
CA SER A 43 25.34 -16.42 -7.35
C SER A 43 24.58 -17.63 -7.90
N ASN A 44 25.30 -18.68 -8.32
CA ASN A 44 24.66 -19.94 -8.72
C ASN A 44 24.15 -20.78 -7.53
N ALA A 45 24.31 -20.28 -6.30
CA ALA A 45 23.94 -20.98 -5.10
C ALA A 45 22.42 -21.11 -5.01
N MET A 46 21.93 -22.35 -5.08
CA MET A 46 20.52 -22.68 -4.91
C MET A 46 20.27 -23.16 -3.48
N GLN A 47 19.01 -23.13 -3.06
CA GLN A 47 18.62 -23.73 -1.79
C GLN A 47 19.05 -25.20 -1.73
N GLU A 48 18.82 -25.95 -2.80
CA GLU A 48 19.11 -27.39 -2.89
C GLU A 48 20.61 -27.70 -2.74
N SER A 49 21.48 -26.93 -3.39
CA SER A 49 22.93 -27.11 -3.25
C SER A 49 23.42 -26.80 -1.84
N THR A 50 22.79 -25.82 -1.19
CA THR A 50 23.18 -25.39 0.15
C THR A 50 22.67 -26.37 1.21
N SER A 51 21.43 -26.85 1.08
CA SER A 51 20.87 -27.85 1.98
C SER A 51 21.62 -29.18 1.88
N ALA A 52 22.04 -29.57 0.66
CA ALA A 52 22.89 -30.73 0.44
C ALA A 52 24.25 -30.58 1.14
N ALA A 53 24.96 -29.46 0.92
CA ALA A 53 26.27 -29.23 1.53
C ALA A 53 26.22 -29.18 3.07
N ILE A 54 25.16 -28.59 3.65
CA ILE A 54 24.98 -28.58 5.11
C ILE A 54 24.72 -29.99 5.63
N THR A 55 23.86 -30.76 4.95
CA THR A 55 23.55 -32.14 5.35
C THR A 55 24.79 -33.03 5.25
N GLU A 56 25.58 -32.87 4.18
CA GLU A 56 26.84 -33.57 3.99
C GLU A 56 27.87 -33.23 5.07
N ALA A 57 28.00 -31.95 5.44
CA ALA A 57 28.89 -31.53 6.53
C ALA A 57 28.47 -32.12 7.88
N ILE A 58 27.16 -32.21 8.17
CA ILE A 58 26.64 -32.84 9.39
C ILE A 58 26.94 -34.35 9.39
N GLN A 59 26.77 -35.03 8.25
CA GLN A 59 27.08 -36.46 8.12
C GLN A 59 28.58 -36.74 8.27
N ALA A 60 29.43 -35.93 7.62
CA ALA A 60 30.89 -36.03 7.71
C ALA A 60 31.41 -35.80 9.15
N CYS A 61 30.73 -34.94 9.90
CA CYS A 61 31.03 -34.66 11.31
C CYS A 61 30.81 -35.88 12.24
N GLY A 62 29.82 -36.72 11.92
CA GLY A 62 29.48 -37.89 12.73
C GLY A 62 29.36 -37.58 14.23
N ASN A 63 30.14 -38.28 15.05
CA ASN A 63 30.18 -38.11 16.51
C ASN A 63 31.24 -37.11 17.02
N ASN A 64 32.07 -36.54 16.15
CA ASN A 64 33.18 -35.67 16.55
C ASN A 64 32.79 -34.19 16.69
N CYS A 65 31.55 -33.83 16.35
CA CYS A 65 31.06 -32.46 16.39
C CYS A 65 30.04 -32.35 17.53
N GLY A 66 30.53 -32.09 18.75
CA GLY A 66 29.74 -32.19 19.98
C GLY A 66 28.37 -31.49 19.95
N LEU A 67 28.28 -30.29 19.35
CA LEU A 67 27.03 -29.52 19.25
C LEU A 67 26.11 -29.97 18.08
N LEU A 68 26.68 -30.62 17.07
CA LEU A 68 25.97 -31.05 15.85
C LEU A 68 25.65 -32.55 15.85
N GLN A 69 25.97 -33.25 16.94
CA GLN A 69 25.76 -34.69 17.07
C GLN A 69 24.26 -35.01 17.02
N GLY A 70 23.83 -35.67 15.93
CA GLY A 70 22.42 -35.97 15.69
C GLY A 70 21.58 -34.77 15.24
N ALA A 71 22.21 -33.67 14.78
CA ALA A 71 21.49 -32.54 14.21
C ALA A 71 20.80 -32.93 12.88
N GLN A 72 19.58 -32.47 12.68
CA GLN A 72 18.89 -32.56 11.40
C GLN A 72 18.73 -31.17 10.79
N PHE A 73 19.15 -31.01 9.54
CA PHE A 73 18.90 -29.79 8.79
C PHE A 73 17.61 -29.92 7.99
N ASN A 74 16.60 -29.14 8.35
CA ASN A 74 15.36 -29.05 7.59
C ASN A 74 15.43 -27.82 6.67
N GLY A 75 15.91 -28.03 5.45
CA GLY A 75 15.97 -26.98 4.43
C GLY A 75 14.57 -26.65 3.91
N VAL A 76 13.86 -25.73 4.56
CA VAL A 76 12.54 -25.29 4.12
C VAL A 76 12.66 -24.02 3.27
N LEU A 77 12.09 -24.05 2.06
CA LEU A 77 11.89 -22.85 1.26
C LEU A 77 10.79 -22.01 1.90
N THR A 78 11.21 -21.07 2.74
CA THR A 78 10.28 -20.15 3.37
C THR A 78 9.85 -19.12 2.33
N ASN A 79 8.54 -18.96 2.18
CA ASN A 79 7.98 -17.95 1.30
C ASN A 79 8.34 -16.56 1.85
N LEU A 80 9.18 -15.82 1.13
CA LEU A 80 9.63 -14.50 1.57
C LEU A 80 8.46 -13.50 1.68
N CYS A 81 7.39 -13.67 0.91
CA CYS A 81 6.22 -12.79 0.94
C CYS A 81 5.39 -12.94 2.23
N SER A 82 5.50 -14.07 2.91
CA SER A 82 4.80 -14.34 4.18
C SER A 82 5.55 -13.84 5.41
N GLN A 83 6.79 -13.37 5.26
CA GLN A 83 7.57 -12.82 6.36
C GLN A 83 7.09 -11.43 6.75
N ASP A 84 7.27 -11.06 8.02
CA ASP A 84 6.96 -9.73 8.54
C ASP A 84 8.18 -9.16 9.27
N PRO A 85 8.78 -8.06 8.78
CA PRO A 85 8.43 -7.31 7.57
C PRO A 85 8.82 -8.05 6.27
N GLY A 86 7.90 -8.07 5.30
CA GLY A 86 8.12 -8.71 4.00
C GLY A 86 8.96 -7.86 3.04
N PRO A 87 9.43 -8.44 1.91
CA PRO A 87 10.27 -7.73 0.94
C PRO A 87 9.53 -6.67 0.13
N CYS A 88 8.21 -6.78 0.02
CA CYS A 88 7.34 -5.90 -0.77
C CYS A 88 6.34 -5.19 0.14
N ASP A 89 5.95 -3.97 -0.23
CA ASP A 89 4.95 -3.20 0.49
C ASP A 89 3.55 -3.80 0.32
N LYS A 90 2.95 -4.29 1.41
CA LYS A 90 1.65 -5.00 1.41
C LYS A 90 0.49 -4.16 0.86
N LYS A 91 0.58 -2.83 0.91
CA LYS A 91 -0.52 -1.93 0.48
C LYS A 91 -0.46 -1.62 -1.01
N THR A 92 0.73 -1.47 -1.56
CA THR A 92 0.94 -0.96 -2.93
C THR A 92 1.38 -2.03 -3.93
N THR A 93 1.81 -3.20 -3.45
CA THR A 93 2.36 -4.28 -4.28
C THR A 93 1.67 -5.61 -4.03
N GLU A 94 1.80 -6.50 -5.02
CA GLU A 94 1.58 -7.93 -4.92
C GLU A 94 2.92 -8.65 -4.98
N CYS A 95 3.12 -9.57 -4.05
CA CYS A 95 4.38 -10.31 -3.91
C CYS A 95 4.20 -11.71 -4.48
N GLU A 96 4.97 -12.01 -5.52
CA GLU A 96 5.06 -13.34 -6.11
C GLU A 96 6.36 -13.99 -5.67
N PHE A 97 6.25 -15.17 -5.05
CA PHE A 97 7.40 -15.98 -4.68
C PHE A 97 7.71 -16.98 -5.78
N ARG A 98 8.88 -16.87 -6.41
CA ARG A 98 9.34 -17.83 -7.41
C ARG A 98 10.14 -18.96 -6.73
N ALA A 99 10.11 -20.13 -7.35
CA ALA A 99 10.79 -21.34 -6.86
C ALA A 99 12.33 -21.23 -6.82
N ASP A 100 12.89 -20.18 -7.44
CA ASP A 100 14.30 -19.81 -7.39
C ASP A 100 14.71 -19.09 -6.09
N GLY A 101 13.77 -18.88 -5.15
CA GLY A 101 14.01 -18.18 -3.89
C GLY A 101 13.96 -16.66 -4.01
N VAL A 102 13.48 -16.13 -5.15
CA VAL A 102 13.36 -14.70 -5.39
C VAL A 102 11.91 -14.25 -5.21
N ALA A 103 11.71 -13.23 -4.36
CA ALA A 103 10.44 -12.50 -4.28
C ALA A 103 10.41 -11.41 -5.36
N THR A 104 9.40 -11.47 -6.22
CA THR A 104 9.11 -10.45 -7.23
C THR A 104 7.95 -9.59 -6.74
N CYS A 105 8.13 -8.28 -6.72
CA CYS A 105 7.08 -7.33 -6.35
C CYS A 105 6.48 -6.74 -7.63
N SER A 106 5.19 -6.96 -7.85
CA SER A 106 4.41 -6.35 -8.94
C SER A 106 3.51 -5.26 -8.36
N CYS A 107 3.29 -4.15 -9.07
CA CYS A 107 2.39 -3.10 -8.60
C CYS A 107 0.94 -3.57 -8.67
N ARG A 108 0.15 -3.22 -7.66
CA ARG A 108 -1.31 -3.39 -7.72
C ARG A 108 -1.90 -2.46 -8.79
N PRO A 109 -3.05 -2.81 -9.37
CA PRO A 109 -3.73 -1.96 -10.34
C PRO A 109 -3.96 -0.56 -9.75
N GLY A 110 -3.69 0.48 -10.53
CA GLY A 110 -3.81 1.85 -10.06
C GLY A 110 -2.58 2.43 -9.37
N TYR A 111 -1.48 1.68 -9.28
CA TYR A 111 -0.18 2.12 -8.77
C TYR A 111 0.88 1.99 -9.85
N VAL A 112 1.79 2.96 -9.91
CA VAL A 112 2.92 2.98 -10.83
C VAL A 112 4.22 2.66 -10.10
N SER A 113 5.13 1.98 -10.81
CA SER A 113 6.46 1.68 -10.28
C SER A 113 7.24 2.97 -10.06
N SER A 114 7.80 3.17 -8.87
CA SER A 114 8.67 4.31 -8.62
C SER A 114 10.06 4.04 -9.19
N LEU A 115 10.64 5.02 -9.89
CA LEU A 115 12.05 4.95 -10.31
C LEU A 115 13.03 4.78 -9.14
N PHE A 116 12.58 5.10 -7.92
CA PHE A 116 13.39 5.03 -6.70
C PHE A 116 13.31 3.69 -5.98
N SER A 117 12.26 2.89 -6.20
CA SER A 117 12.04 1.66 -5.44
C SER A 117 11.25 0.63 -6.25
N ASN A 118 11.86 -0.54 -6.45
CA ASN A 118 11.19 -1.73 -7.02
C ASN A 118 10.42 -2.55 -5.96
N ARG A 119 10.39 -2.11 -4.71
CA ARG A 119 9.72 -2.81 -3.58
C ARG A 119 8.42 -2.16 -3.14
N SER A 120 8.14 -0.96 -3.65
CA SER A 120 6.98 -0.15 -3.32
C SER A 120 6.53 0.60 -4.56
N CYS A 121 5.22 0.70 -4.75
CA CYS A 121 4.64 1.44 -5.86
C CYS A 121 3.99 2.72 -5.34
N ALA A 122 3.94 3.74 -6.19
CA ALA A 122 3.33 5.02 -5.86
C ALA A 122 2.00 5.16 -6.60
N ALA A 123 1.02 5.79 -5.98
CA ALA A 123 -0.17 6.21 -6.70
C ALA A 123 0.17 7.39 -7.62
N CYS A 124 -0.54 7.52 -8.74
CA CYS A 124 -0.45 8.71 -9.58
C CYS A 124 -0.89 9.97 -8.83
N PRO A 125 -0.36 11.15 -9.18
CA PRO A 125 -0.73 12.40 -8.56
C PRO A 125 -2.21 12.73 -8.80
N SER A 126 -2.74 13.69 -8.05
CA SER A 126 -4.14 14.10 -8.17
C SER A 126 -4.47 14.59 -9.58
N GLY A 127 -5.55 14.05 -10.16
CA GLY A 127 -5.94 14.36 -11.53
C GLY A 127 -5.31 13.45 -12.58
N GLU A 128 -4.56 12.42 -12.17
CA GLU A 128 -4.03 11.38 -13.05
C GLU A 128 -4.47 9.98 -12.60
N LYS A 129 -4.63 9.06 -13.55
CA LYS A 129 -4.83 7.62 -13.33
C LYS A 129 -3.65 6.83 -13.87
N GLU A 130 -3.50 5.61 -13.38
CA GLU A 130 -2.59 4.65 -14.00
C GLU A 130 -3.23 4.10 -15.29
N GLU A 131 -2.46 4.12 -16.37
CA GLU A 131 -2.78 3.50 -17.64
C GLU A 131 -1.48 2.93 -18.22
N GLU A 132 -1.41 1.60 -18.30
CA GLU A 132 -0.28 0.86 -18.87
C GLU A 132 1.06 1.16 -18.19
N GLY A 133 1.05 1.30 -16.86
CA GLY A 133 2.22 1.61 -16.04
C GLY A 133 2.68 3.06 -16.10
N LYS A 134 1.88 3.95 -16.69
CA LYS A 134 2.13 5.40 -16.75
C LYS A 134 0.99 6.17 -16.11
N CYS A 135 1.29 7.37 -15.62
CA CYS A 135 0.25 8.28 -15.16
C CYS A 135 -0.26 9.11 -16.34
N VAL A 136 -1.57 9.07 -16.56
CA VAL A 136 -2.27 9.81 -17.61
C VAL A 136 -3.34 10.69 -17.00
N ALA A 137 -3.59 11.85 -17.59
CA ALA A 137 -4.57 12.80 -17.09
C ALA A 137 -6.00 12.19 -17.07
N CYS A 138 -6.74 12.47 -16.00
CA CYS A 138 -8.14 12.15 -15.89
C CYS A 138 -8.98 12.92 -16.92
N PRO A 139 -10.08 12.34 -17.42
CA PRO A 139 -11.04 13.08 -18.23
C PRO A 139 -11.67 14.23 -17.43
N PHE A 140 -12.10 15.27 -18.14
CA PHE A 140 -12.75 16.43 -17.54
C PHE A 140 -13.92 16.01 -16.64
N GLY A 141 -13.94 16.53 -15.42
CA GLY A 141 -14.98 16.22 -14.44
C GLY A 141 -14.65 15.08 -13.47
N TYR A 142 -13.53 14.37 -13.67
CA TYR A 142 -13.12 13.25 -12.84
C TYR A 142 -11.84 13.54 -12.03
N ALA A 143 -11.80 13.07 -10.79
CA ALA A 143 -10.68 13.24 -9.86
C ALA A 143 -10.52 12.01 -8.93
N GLY A 144 -9.63 12.08 -7.94
CA GLY A 144 -9.42 11.01 -6.95
C GLY A 144 -8.51 9.87 -7.43
N PHE A 145 -8.38 8.82 -6.62
CA PHE A 145 -7.57 7.64 -6.96
C PHE A 145 -8.12 6.98 -8.23
N ASN A 146 -7.30 6.94 -9.27
CA ASN A 146 -7.66 6.40 -10.59
C ASN A 146 -8.94 7.00 -11.20
N CYS A 147 -9.15 8.31 -11.01
CA CYS A 147 -10.29 9.04 -11.58
C CYS A 147 -11.67 8.49 -11.15
N ASN A 148 -11.79 7.89 -9.97
CA ASN A 148 -13.05 7.29 -9.51
C ASN A 148 -14.07 8.32 -8.96
N ASP A 149 -13.65 9.57 -8.75
CA ASP A 149 -14.53 10.63 -8.25
C ASP A 149 -15.09 11.46 -9.40
N SER A 150 -16.40 11.66 -9.44
CA SER A 150 -17.13 12.44 -10.47
C SER A 150 -17.67 13.77 -9.93
N ALA A 151 -17.27 14.16 -8.71
CA ALA A 151 -17.83 15.31 -8.01
C ALA A 151 -17.70 16.62 -8.80
N LEU A 152 -16.59 16.82 -9.52
CA LEU A 152 -16.40 18.04 -10.31
C LEU A 152 -17.41 18.14 -11.46
N LEU A 153 -17.69 17.04 -12.16
CA LEU A 153 -18.72 16.99 -13.19
C LEU A 153 -20.11 17.32 -12.61
N ALA A 154 -20.45 16.72 -11.47
CA ALA A 154 -21.75 16.91 -10.81
C ALA A 154 -21.98 18.38 -10.42
N VAL A 155 -20.96 19.03 -9.83
CA VAL A 155 -21.04 20.45 -9.44
C VAL A 155 -21.28 21.36 -10.63
N VAL A 156 -20.60 21.10 -11.76
CA VAL A 156 -20.80 21.88 -13.01
C VAL A 156 -22.24 21.77 -13.48
N VAL A 157 -22.81 20.57 -13.56
CA VAL A 157 -24.19 20.37 -14.03
C VAL A 157 -25.20 21.08 -13.13
N ILE A 158 -25.06 20.92 -11.81
CA ILE A 158 -25.94 21.55 -10.82
C ILE A 158 -25.86 23.08 -10.92
N SER A 159 -24.65 23.63 -11.10
CA SER A 159 -24.45 25.07 -11.24
C SER A 159 -25.10 25.65 -12.50
N CYS A 160 -25.03 24.95 -13.63
CA CYS A 160 -25.67 25.37 -14.88
C CYS A 160 -27.19 25.35 -14.76
N VAL A 161 -27.78 24.33 -14.13
CA VAL A 161 -29.23 24.20 -13.97
C VAL A 161 -29.78 25.26 -13.00
N LEU A 162 -29.17 25.40 -11.82
CA LEU A 162 -29.59 26.41 -10.83
C LEU A 162 -29.36 27.83 -11.35
N GLY A 163 -28.20 28.08 -11.96
CA GLY A 163 -27.87 29.37 -12.56
C GLY A 163 -28.83 29.75 -13.68
N GLY A 164 -29.12 28.83 -14.60
CA GLY A 164 -30.07 29.06 -15.68
C GLY A 164 -31.49 29.34 -15.17
N LEU A 165 -31.96 28.57 -14.18
CA LEU A 165 -33.29 28.76 -13.60
C LEU A 165 -33.42 30.13 -12.91
N LEU A 166 -32.38 30.55 -12.19
CA LEU A 166 -32.34 31.86 -11.53
C LEU A 166 -32.43 33.00 -12.56
N VAL A 167 -31.65 32.91 -13.64
CA VAL A 167 -31.68 33.92 -14.72
C VAL A 167 -33.06 34.00 -15.38
N ILE A 168 -33.70 32.87 -15.66
CA ILE A 168 -35.05 32.82 -16.26
C ILE A 168 -36.08 33.47 -15.31
N LEU A 169 -36.02 33.16 -14.01
CA LEU A 169 -36.95 33.74 -13.02
C LEU A 169 -36.76 35.25 -12.90
N LEU A 170 -35.52 35.75 -12.91
CA LEU A 170 -35.25 37.19 -12.88
C LEU A 170 -35.77 37.89 -14.13
N LEU A 171 -35.55 37.32 -15.32
CA LEU A 171 -36.07 37.89 -16.56
C LEU A 171 -37.61 37.91 -16.57
N ALA A 172 -38.25 36.82 -16.16
CA ALA A 172 -39.70 36.75 -16.03
C ALA A 172 -40.25 37.78 -15.04
N PHE A 173 -39.57 37.98 -13.91
CA PHE A 173 -39.94 38.97 -12.90
C PHE A 173 -39.80 40.40 -13.44
N ILE A 174 -38.70 40.71 -14.13
CA ILE A 174 -38.50 42.02 -14.77
C ILE A 174 -39.60 42.29 -15.80
N ILE A 175 -39.89 41.33 -16.68
CA ILE A 175 -40.96 41.46 -17.69
C ILE A 175 -42.31 41.67 -17.00
N TYR A 176 -42.63 40.86 -15.98
CA TYR A 176 -43.87 40.97 -15.23
C TYR A 176 -44.02 42.34 -14.56
N CYS A 177 -42.98 42.85 -13.90
CA CYS A 177 -42.96 44.18 -13.31
C CYS A 177 -43.10 45.28 -14.37
N CYS A 178 -42.43 45.18 -15.51
CA CYS A 178 -42.59 46.12 -16.61
C CYS A 178 -44.01 46.10 -17.20
N CYS A 179 -44.59 44.91 -17.40
CA CYS A 179 -45.96 44.75 -17.89
C CYS A 179 -47.02 45.24 -16.89
N ARG A 180 -46.79 45.05 -15.58
CA ARG A 180 -47.70 45.56 -14.53
C ARG A 180 -47.50 47.04 -14.20
N GLY A 181 -46.29 47.56 -14.36
CA GLY A 181 -46.00 49.00 -14.22
C GLY A 181 -46.60 49.84 -15.36
N LEU A 182 -46.65 49.30 -16.58
CA LEU A 182 -47.29 49.95 -17.74
C LEU A 182 -48.83 50.02 -17.64
N THR A 183 -49.46 49.24 -16.77
CA THR A 183 -50.90 49.38 -16.45
C THR A 183 -51.22 50.49 -15.44
N MET A 184 -50.23 51.25 -14.97
CA MET A 184 -50.43 52.37 -14.05
C MET A 184 -49.71 53.63 -14.55
N SER A 185 -49.98 54.03 -15.80
CA SER A 185 -49.87 55.43 -16.19
C SER A 185 -51.21 56.11 -15.91
N PRO A 186 -51.30 57.03 -14.93
CA PRO A 186 -52.49 57.85 -14.76
C PRO A 186 -52.66 58.72 -16.01
N GLY A 187 -53.89 58.74 -16.52
CA GLY A 187 -54.29 59.64 -17.59
C GLY A 187 -53.96 61.08 -17.22
N ARG A 188 -53.35 61.75 -18.19
CA ARG A 188 -53.19 63.19 -18.30
C ARG A 188 -54.57 63.85 -18.35
N THR A 189 -54.96 64.55 -17.28
CA THR A 189 -55.76 65.80 -17.25
C THR A 189 -55.73 66.37 -15.85
#